data_AF-A0A067CCM8-F1
#
_entry.id   AF-A0A067CCM8-F1
#
_cell.length_a   1.000
_cell.length_b   1.000
_cell.length_c   1.000
_cell.angle_alpha   90.00
_cell.angle_beta   90.00
_cell.angle_gamma   90.00
#
_symmetry.space_group_name_H-M   'P 1'
#
loop_
_entity.id
_entity.type
_entity.pdbx_description
1 polymer ?
#
loop_
_entity_poly.entity_id
_entity_poly.type
_entity_poly.pdbx_seq_one_letter_code
_entity_poly.pdbx_strand_id
1 'polypeptide(L)'
;MRCAVCKKDQAAKQCSRCARASYCSRECQVRHWNAGHKKVCAAKPLALFPPETGLPPLYPGPPGWLKNPTEFLERAAGDLPFMPTLAQEYVDVRDRARYVRYLRHHYKKLPCGLTTAIAFRDHVQNFKQVGFDLETLRPAGVTDEGQWTYEVLVSVLGTPALLPTPLRPELPYLIPRCSVCRVECTSECACGTHFCSRDCQRATMKRHTRSCDAKRKQFAYATQLTAKYWELRGQRPS
;
A
#
# COMPACT_ATOMS: atom_id res chain seq x y z
N MET A 1 -12.01 -1.45 19.53
CA MET A 1 -11.09 -0.64 18.69
C MET A 1 -9.84 -0.31 19.50
N ARG A 2 -8.64 -0.32 18.88
CA ARG A 2 -7.36 0.01 19.56
C ARG A 2 -6.92 1.44 19.30
N CYS A 3 -6.30 2.07 20.30
CA CYS A 3 -5.76 3.41 20.18
C CYS A 3 -4.58 3.45 19.19
N ALA A 4 -4.61 4.38 18.23
CA ALA A 4 -3.56 4.54 17.21
C ALA A 4 -2.17 4.83 17.82
N VAL A 5 -2.14 5.46 19.01
CA VAL A 5 -0.91 5.86 19.71
C VAL A 5 -0.47 4.83 20.73
N CYS A 6 -1.26 4.61 21.79
CA CYS A 6 -0.84 3.80 22.94
C CYS A 6 -1.24 2.32 22.84
N LYS A 7 -1.91 1.91 21.75
CA LYS A 7 -2.33 0.53 21.46
C LYS A 7 -3.31 -0.11 22.45
N LYS A 8 -3.70 0.57 23.53
CA LYS A 8 -4.77 0.14 24.45
C LYS A 8 -6.07 -0.13 23.70
N ASP A 9 -6.76 -1.17 24.12
CA ASP A 9 -8.13 -1.49 23.69
C ASP A 9 -9.13 -0.47 24.24
N GLN A 10 -10.39 -0.59 23.82
CA GLN A 10 -11.51 0.30 24.20
C GLN A 10 -11.34 1.78 23.80
N ALA A 11 -10.61 2.06 22.70
CA ALA A 11 -10.56 3.40 22.13
C ALA A 11 -11.93 3.80 21.53
N ALA A 12 -12.66 4.69 22.20
CA ALA A 12 -14.00 5.13 21.79
C ALA A 12 -13.99 6.36 20.87
N LYS A 13 -12.95 7.19 20.89
CA LYS A 13 -12.92 8.47 20.16
C LYS A 13 -12.28 8.28 18.78
N GLN A 14 -13.01 8.56 17.70
CA GLN A 14 -12.46 8.50 16.35
C GLN A 14 -12.00 9.88 15.86
N CYS A 15 -11.07 9.90 14.91
CA CYS A 15 -10.71 11.14 14.23
C CYS A 15 -11.94 11.69 13.49
N SER A 16 -12.44 12.85 13.90
CA SER A 16 -13.65 13.46 13.34
C SER A 16 -13.56 13.78 11.85
N ARG A 17 -12.35 13.85 11.28
CA ARG A 17 -12.16 14.14 9.85
C ARG A 17 -12.14 12.89 8.98
N CYS A 18 -11.40 11.85 9.38
CA CYS A 18 -11.18 10.68 8.52
C CYS A 18 -11.81 9.39 9.05
N ALA A 19 -12.26 9.35 10.31
CA ALA A 19 -12.77 8.17 11.03
C ALA A 19 -11.87 6.91 11.03
N ARG A 20 -10.65 6.99 10.46
CA ARG A 20 -9.73 5.86 10.28
C ARG A 20 -8.81 5.60 11.46
N ALA A 21 -8.69 6.54 12.38
CA ALA A 21 -7.86 6.43 13.56
C ALA A 21 -8.72 6.60 14.82
N SER A 22 -8.55 5.67 15.76
CA SER A 22 -9.23 5.67 17.06
C SER A 22 -8.26 6.03 18.17
N TYR A 23 -8.77 6.68 19.21
CA TYR A 23 -8.01 7.23 20.33
C TYR A 23 -8.75 6.94 21.63
N CYS A 24 -7.99 6.62 22.67
CA CYS A 24 -8.56 6.54 24.02
C CYS A 24 -8.75 7.93 24.64
N SER A 25 -7.96 8.94 24.21
CA SER A 25 -8.02 10.31 24.75
C SER A 25 -7.74 11.38 23.69
N ARG A 26 -8.04 12.64 24.03
CA ARG A 26 -7.71 13.81 23.20
C ARG A 26 -6.20 13.99 23.06
N GLU A 27 -5.39 13.70 24.10
CA GLU A 27 -3.93 13.76 23.96
C GLU A 27 -3.41 12.74 22.97
N CYS A 28 -3.94 11.51 22.95
CA CYS A 28 -3.56 10.53 21.95
C CYS A 28 -3.91 11.01 20.54
N GLN A 29 -5.05 11.68 20.36
CA GLN A 29 -5.40 12.29 19.08
C GLN A 29 -4.42 13.39 18.68
N VAL A 30 -4.07 14.31 19.59
CA VAL A 30 -3.14 15.42 19.30
C VAL A 30 -1.72 14.91 19.04
N ARG A 31 -1.25 13.93 19.81
CA ARG A 31 0.05 13.27 19.58
C ARG A 31 0.08 12.60 18.21
N HIS A 32 -0.96 11.84 17.86
CA HIS A 32 -1.06 11.24 16.52
C HIS A 32 -1.12 12.31 15.42
N TRP A 33 -1.92 13.37 15.64
CA TRP A 33 -2.05 14.52 14.74
C TRP A 33 -0.68 15.12 14.40
N ASN A 34 0.12 15.41 15.42
CA ASN A 34 1.44 16.02 15.28
C ASN A 34 2.51 15.05 14.79
N ALA A 35 2.40 13.76 15.11
CA ALA A 35 3.27 12.70 14.62
C ALA A 35 3.13 12.42 13.11
N GLY A 36 2.25 13.14 12.42
CA GLY A 36 2.09 13.06 10.97
C GLY A 36 0.66 12.80 10.53
N HIS A 37 -0.26 12.45 11.44
CA HIS A 37 -1.64 12.19 11.07
C HIS A 37 -2.29 13.42 10.42
N LYS A 38 -1.89 14.65 10.77
CA LYS A 38 -2.40 15.88 10.11
C LYS A 38 -2.14 15.96 8.62
N LYS A 39 -1.05 15.35 8.14
CA LYS A 39 -0.66 15.34 6.72
C LYS A 39 -1.47 14.33 5.90
N VAL A 40 -2.14 13.42 6.59
CA VAL A 40 -2.74 12.21 6.00
C VAL A 40 -4.20 12.04 6.40
N CYS A 41 -4.63 12.84 7.36
CA CYS A 41 -6.00 13.06 7.72
C CYS A 41 -6.60 13.96 6.64
N ALA A 42 -6.94 13.32 5.52
CA ALA A 42 -7.61 13.97 4.42
C ALA A 42 -8.85 14.69 4.97
N ALA A 43 -8.92 15.99 4.71
CA ALA A 43 -10.16 16.72 4.78
C ALA A 43 -11.11 16.05 3.77
N LYS A 44 -12.14 15.37 4.28
CA LYS A 44 -13.06 14.48 3.56
C LYS A 44 -12.39 13.18 3.06
N PRO A 45 -13.10 12.03 3.08
CA PRO A 45 -12.78 10.97 2.13
C PRO A 45 -12.79 11.62 0.75
N LEU A 46 -11.72 11.47 -0.05
CA LEU A 46 -11.83 11.78 -1.47
C LEU A 46 -13.06 11.00 -1.96
N ALA A 47 -14.06 11.71 -2.48
CA ALA A 47 -15.28 11.08 -2.94
C ALA A 47 -14.92 10.03 -4.00
N LEU A 48 -15.71 8.98 -4.10
CA LEU A 48 -15.63 8.10 -5.26
C LEU A 48 -15.87 8.98 -6.49
N PHE A 49 -14.84 9.18 -7.32
CA PHE A 49 -15.04 9.88 -8.57
C PHE A 49 -15.42 8.83 -9.63
N PRO A 50 -16.60 8.95 -10.27
CA PRO A 50 -17.04 8.02 -11.30
C PRO A 50 -16.12 8.06 -12.53
N PRO A 51 -16.11 7.02 -13.39
CA PRO A 51 -15.35 7.09 -14.64
C PRO A 51 -15.80 8.29 -15.51
N GLU A 52 -14.85 8.93 -16.18
CA GLU A 52 -15.10 9.99 -17.17
C GLU A 52 -14.55 9.54 -18.53
N THR A 53 -14.91 10.20 -19.63
CA THR A 53 -14.40 9.87 -20.96
C THR A 53 -12.86 9.86 -20.99
N GLY A 54 -12.26 8.69 -21.25
CA GLY A 54 -10.80 8.50 -21.26
C GLY A 54 -10.13 8.44 -19.88
N LEU A 55 -10.90 8.39 -18.79
CA LEU A 55 -10.39 8.40 -17.42
C LEU A 55 -11.04 7.29 -16.57
N PRO A 56 -10.26 6.33 -16.04
CA PRO A 56 -10.81 5.31 -15.14
C PRO A 56 -11.29 5.92 -13.81
N PRO A 57 -12.11 5.19 -13.03
CA PRO A 57 -12.55 5.63 -11.71
C PRO A 57 -11.37 5.96 -10.78
N LEU A 58 -11.56 6.95 -9.90
CA LEU A 58 -10.63 7.28 -8.82
C LEU A 58 -11.30 6.99 -7.49
N TYR A 59 -10.84 5.92 -6.83
CA TYR A 59 -11.40 5.42 -5.58
C TYR A 59 -10.85 6.21 -4.38
N PRO A 60 -11.60 6.32 -3.26
CA PRO A 60 -11.14 6.99 -2.03
C PRO A 60 -9.88 6.35 -1.41
N GLY A 61 -9.66 5.07 -1.69
CA GLY A 61 -8.43 4.36 -1.37
C GLY A 61 -8.49 2.86 -1.64
N PRO A 62 -7.56 2.09 -1.05
CA PRO A 62 -7.56 0.64 -1.14
C PRO A 62 -8.91 0.06 -0.67
N PRO A 63 -9.55 -0.84 -1.44
CA PRO A 63 -10.79 -1.45 -1.03
C PRO A 63 -10.56 -2.39 0.16
N GLY A 64 -11.55 -2.47 1.06
CA GLY A 64 -11.46 -3.24 2.29
C GLY A 64 -11.37 -4.76 2.08
N TRP A 65 -11.88 -5.25 0.95
CA TRP A 65 -11.83 -6.68 0.60
C TRP A 65 -10.41 -7.22 0.50
N LEU A 66 -9.40 -6.38 0.24
CA LEU A 66 -7.99 -6.79 0.20
C LEU A 66 -7.49 -7.45 1.49
N LYS A 67 -8.16 -7.20 2.63
CA LYS A 67 -7.80 -7.80 3.91
C LYS A 67 -8.31 -9.22 4.09
N ASN A 68 -9.45 -9.52 3.48
CA ASN A 68 -10.10 -10.81 3.57
C ASN A 68 -10.93 -11.03 2.29
N PRO A 69 -10.28 -11.43 1.17
CA PRO A 69 -10.96 -11.58 -0.11
C PRO A 69 -12.06 -12.64 -0.04
N THR A 70 -11.80 -13.76 0.64
CA THR A 70 -12.77 -14.86 0.80
C THR A 70 -14.04 -14.39 1.51
N GLU A 71 -13.91 -13.73 2.67
CA GLU A 71 -15.07 -13.22 3.43
C GLU A 71 -15.89 -12.19 2.63
N PHE A 72 -15.23 -11.37 1.80
CA PHE A 72 -15.95 -10.44 0.93
C PHE A 72 -16.76 -11.17 -0.15
N LEU A 73 -16.19 -12.20 -0.76
CA LEU A 73 -16.85 -12.99 -1.79
C LEU A 73 -18.06 -13.76 -1.24
N GLU A 74 -17.91 -14.37 -0.06
CA GLU A 74 -19.01 -15.07 0.62
C GLU A 74 -20.18 -14.12 0.93
N ARG A 75 -19.89 -12.87 1.30
CA ARG A 75 -20.93 -11.85 1.56
C ARG A 75 -21.55 -11.25 0.31
N ALA A 76 -20.82 -11.22 -0.79
CA ALA A 76 -21.31 -10.74 -2.08
C ALA A 76 -22.11 -11.81 -2.85
N ALA A 77 -22.40 -12.96 -2.22
CA ALA A 77 -23.00 -14.14 -2.83
C ALA A 77 -24.19 -13.81 -3.75
N GLY A 78 -24.04 -14.16 -5.03
CA GLY A 78 -25.03 -13.98 -6.09
C GLY A 78 -24.62 -12.99 -7.19
N ASP A 79 -23.83 -11.96 -6.86
CA ASP A 79 -23.49 -10.89 -7.81
C ASP A 79 -22.14 -11.09 -8.53
N LEU A 80 -21.25 -11.93 -7.99
CA LEU A 80 -19.91 -12.16 -8.52
C LEU A 80 -19.55 -13.65 -8.47
N PRO A 81 -18.79 -14.17 -9.46
CA PRO A 81 -18.26 -15.53 -9.40
C PRO A 81 -17.37 -15.73 -8.17
N PHE A 82 -17.45 -16.87 -7.49
CA PHE A 82 -16.59 -17.16 -6.33
C PHE A 82 -15.20 -17.65 -6.80
N MET A 83 -14.24 -16.73 -6.95
CA MET A 83 -12.87 -17.03 -7.38
C MET A 83 -11.81 -16.51 -6.38
N PRO A 84 -11.71 -17.08 -5.16
CA PRO A 84 -10.82 -16.58 -4.11
C PRO A 84 -9.34 -16.58 -4.48
N THR A 85 -8.88 -17.56 -5.27
CA THR A 85 -7.48 -17.64 -5.71
C THR A 85 -7.06 -16.44 -6.56
N LEU A 86 -7.89 -16.06 -7.55
CA LEU A 86 -7.62 -14.88 -8.39
C LEU A 86 -7.66 -13.56 -7.60
N ALA A 87 -8.50 -13.49 -6.57
CA ALA A 87 -8.50 -12.35 -5.66
C ALA A 87 -7.20 -12.31 -4.84
N GLN A 88 -6.75 -13.47 -4.34
CA GLN A 88 -5.54 -13.59 -3.53
C GLN A 88 -4.28 -13.22 -4.32
N GLU A 89 -4.17 -13.62 -5.59
CA GLU A 89 -3.03 -13.23 -6.46
C GLU A 89 -2.87 -11.71 -6.54
N TYR A 90 -3.98 -10.96 -6.66
CA TYR A 90 -3.93 -9.50 -6.66
C TYR A 90 -3.54 -8.92 -5.29
N VAL A 91 -4.04 -9.52 -4.20
CA VAL A 91 -3.64 -9.15 -2.83
C VAL A 91 -2.13 -9.32 -2.65
N ASP A 92 -1.57 -10.44 -3.09
CA ASP A 92 -0.14 -10.74 -2.98
C ASP A 92 0.72 -9.74 -3.77
N VAL A 93 0.30 -9.37 -4.98
CA VAL A 93 0.97 -8.34 -5.79
C VAL A 93 0.92 -6.97 -5.11
N ARG A 94 -0.23 -6.60 -4.53
CA ARG A 94 -0.43 -5.34 -3.80
C ARG A 94 0.42 -5.29 -2.53
N ASP A 95 0.49 -6.40 -1.80
CA ASP A 95 1.29 -6.55 -0.60
C ASP A 95 2.78 -6.51 -0.92
N ARG A 96 3.25 -7.25 -1.93
CA ARG A 96 4.64 -7.15 -2.40
C ARG A 96 5.01 -5.72 -2.74
N ALA A 97 4.15 -4.99 -3.48
CA ALA A 97 4.40 -3.58 -3.79
C ALA A 97 4.45 -2.69 -2.53
N ARG A 98 3.67 -3.00 -1.48
CA ARG A 98 3.72 -2.31 -0.18
C ARG A 98 5.06 -2.53 0.51
N TYR A 99 5.51 -3.78 0.59
CA TYR A 99 6.78 -4.15 1.19
C TYR A 99 7.98 -3.53 0.45
N VAL A 100 7.98 -3.54 -0.89
CA VAL A 100 9.04 -2.90 -1.69
C VAL A 100 9.15 -1.40 -1.42
N ARG A 101 8.00 -0.70 -1.35
CA ARG A 101 8.00 0.72 -0.97
C ARG A 101 8.57 0.94 0.42
N TYR A 102 8.25 0.05 1.36
CA TYR A 102 8.76 0.14 2.72
C TYR A 102 10.26 -0.11 2.79
N LEU A 103 10.78 -1.09 2.04
CA LEU A 103 12.21 -1.38 2.00
C LEU A 103 13.01 -0.15 1.57
N ARG A 104 12.58 0.51 0.49
CA ARG A 104 13.21 1.75 0.06
C ARG A 104 13.08 2.88 1.10
N HIS A 105 11.94 2.96 1.79
CA HIS A 105 11.76 3.94 2.86
C HIS A 105 12.70 3.67 4.05
N HIS A 106 12.86 2.41 4.42
CA HIS A 106 13.75 1.96 5.50
C HIS A 106 15.19 2.37 5.21
N TYR A 107 15.74 2.04 4.03
CA TYR A 107 17.10 2.44 3.66
C TYR A 107 17.31 3.97 3.65
N LYS A 108 16.32 4.74 3.18
CA LYS A 108 16.38 6.22 3.27
C LYS A 108 16.46 6.77 4.69
N LYS A 109 16.13 5.97 5.70
CA LYS A 109 16.17 6.34 7.12
C LYS A 109 17.43 5.83 7.82
N LEU A 110 18.14 4.88 7.22
CA LEU A 110 19.42 4.41 7.75
C LEU A 110 20.51 5.46 7.48
N PRO A 111 21.56 5.52 8.33
CA PRO A 111 22.70 6.40 8.10
C PRO A 111 23.40 6.19 6.74
N CYS A 112 23.43 4.95 6.24
CA CYS A 112 24.00 4.63 4.93
C CYS A 112 23.15 5.14 3.75
N GLY A 113 21.87 5.46 3.97
CA GLY A 113 20.98 5.90 2.90
C GLY A 113 20.85 4.87 1.78
N LEU A 114 20.79 5.35 0.53
CA LEU A 114 20.66 4.49 -0.66
C LEU A 114 21.99 4.22 -1.37
N THR A 115 22.98 5.09 -1.18
CA THR A 115 24.17 5.19 -2.02
C THR A 115 25.47 4.87 -1.29
N THR A 116 25.47 4.82 0.04
CA THR A 116 26.66 4.42 0.80
C THR A 116 26.76 2.90 0.83
N ALA A 117 27.95 2.39 0.54
CA ALA A 117 28.19 0.97 0.56
C ALA A 117 28.25 0.44 2.02
N ILE A 118 27.64 -0.71 2.27
CA ILE A 118 27.72 -1.46 3.52
C ILE A 118 27.96 -2.93 3.22
N ALA A 119 28.31 -3.71 4.26
CA ALA A 119 28.55 -5.13 4.13
C ALA A 119 27.27 -5.87 3.69
N PHE A 120 27.41 -6.91 2.87
CA PHE A 120 26.29 -7.71 2.38
C PHE A 120 25.47 -8.31 3.54
N ARG A 121 26.10 -8.74 4.63
CA ARG A 121 25.39 -9.20 5.85
C ARG A 121 24.44 -8.14 6.43
N ASP A 122 24.82 -6.87 6.36
CA ASP A 122 24.00 -5.78 6.87
C ASP A 122 22.82 -5.55 5.93
N HIS A 123 23.01 -5.74 4.62
CA HIS A 123 21.89 -5.77 3.68
C HIS A 123 20.92 -6.92 3.98
N VAL A 124 21.42 -8.14 4.22
CA VAL A 124 20.58 -9.28 4.57
C VAL A 124 19.73 -8.96 5.80
N GLN A 125 20.35 -8.40 6.84
CA GLN A 125 19.64 -8.04 8.07
C GLN A 125 18.59 -6.93 7.82
N ASN A 126 18.94 -5.88 7.07
CA ASN A 126 18.01 -4.79 6.76
C ASN A 126 16.82 -5.26 5.90
N PHE A 127 17.05 -6.17 4.94
CA PHE A 127 15.98 -6.78 4.14
C PHE A 127 15.06 -7.65 5.01
N LYS A 128 15.65 -8.46 5.89
CA LYS A 128 14.91 -9.32 6.83
C LYS A 128 14.02 -8.51 7.78
N GLN A 129 14.51 -7.37 8.29
CA GLN A 129 13.72 -6.43 9.10
C GLN A 129 12.49 -5.88 8.39
N VAL A 130 12.49 -5.87 7.05
CA VAL A 130 11.35 -5.43 6.25
C VAL A 130 10.56 -6.62 5.70
N GLY A 131 10.94 -7.86 5.99
CA GLY A 131 10.19 -9.05 5.57
C GLY A 131 10.64 -9.65 4.24
N PHE A 132 11.84 -9.35 3.79
CA PHE A 132 12.45 -9.91 2.59
C PHE A 132 13.54 -10.92 2.92
N ASP A 133 13.68 -11.94 2.09
CA ASP A 133 14.75 -12.93 2.19
C ASP A 133 15.81 -12.71 1.11
N LEU A 134 16.79 -11.85 1.42
CA LEU A 134 17.87 -11.54 0.47
C LEU A 134 18.85 -12.70 0.29
N GLU A 135 18.95 -13.60 1.27
CA GLU A 135 19.94 -14.68 1.27
C GLU A 135 19.72 -15.63 0.09
N THR A 136 18.44 -15.85 -0.27
CA THR A 136 18.03 -16.65 -1.44
C THR A 136 18.55 -16.13 -2.78
N LEU A 137 19.01 -14.88 -2.84
CA LEU A 137 19.54 -14.25 -4.05
C LEU A 137 21.05 -13.95 -3.96
N ARG A 138 21.76 -14.45 -2.95
CA ARG A 138 23.21 -14.23 -2.83
C ARG A 138 23.95 -14.80 -4.05
N PRO A 139 24.70 -13.97 -4.82
CA PRO A 139 25.52 -14.48 -5.91
C PRO A 139 26.66 -15.37 -5.42
N ALA A 140 27.04 -16.33 -6.24
CA ALA A 140 28.23 -17.15 -5.99
C ALA A 140 29.47 -16.24 -5.83
N GLY A 141 30.23 -16.44 -4.75
CA GLY A 141 31.44 -15.68 -4.45
C GLY A 141 31.23 -14.37 -3.67
N VAL A 142 29.97 -13.94 -3.41
CA VAL A 142 29.72 -12.77 -2.56
C VAL A 142 29.81 -13.18 -1.08
N THR A 143 30.87 -12.71 -0.43
CA THR A 143 31.05 -12.86 1.02
C THR A 143 30.20 -11.85 1.79
N ASP A 144 30.03 -12.10 3.09
CA ASP A 144 29.33 -11.19 4.00
C ASP A 144 29.93 -9.78 4.02
N GLU A 145 31.24 -9.66 3.77
CA GLU A 145 31.98 -8.41 3.85
C GLU A 145 32.03 -7.66 2.52
N GLY A 146 31.49 -8.27 1.46
CA GLY A 146 31.32 -7.62 0.17
C GLY A 146 30.54 -6.32 0.34
N GLN A 147 31.09 -5.22 -0.17
CA GLN A 147 30.51 -3.88 -0.02
C GLN A 147 29.55 -3.59 -1.16
N TRP A 148 28.30 -3.31 -0.83
CA TRP A 148 27.24 -3.02 -1.81
C TRP A 148 26.50 -1.76 -1.42
N THR A 149 26.04 -1.00 -2.40
CA THR A 149 25.02 0.02 -2.17
C THR A 149 23.64 -0.60 -2.35
N TYR A 150 22.61 0.00 -1.74
CA TYR A 150 21.23 -0.46 -1.95
C TYR A 150 20.84 -0.41 -3.43
N GLU A 151 21.24 0.64 -4.14
CA GLU A 151 20.89 0.82 -5.56
C GLU A 151 21.53 -0.24 -6.44
N VAL A 152 22.82 -0.53 -6.24
CA VAL A 152 23.51 -1.60 -6.97
C VAL A 152 22.87 -2.94 -6.63
N LEU A 153 22.65 -3.23 -5.35
CA LEU A 153 22.10 -4.52 -4.91
C LEU A 153 20.72 -4.80 -5.52
N VAL A 154 19.80 -3.84 -5.48
CA VAL A 154 18.46 -4.01 -6.07
C VAL A 154 18.51 -4.01 -7.60
N SER A 155 19.48 -3.34 -8.23
CA SER A 155 19.62 -3.37 -9.69
C SER A 155 20.14 -4.72 -10.21
N VAL A 156 21.08 -5.34 -9.48
CA VAL A 156 21.73 -6.59 -9.88
C VAL A 156 20.89 -7.80 -9.49
N LEU A 157 20.41 -7.83 -8.25
CA LEU A 157 19.67 -8.99 -7.72
C LEU A 157 18.16 -8.86 -7.89
N GLY A 158 17.67 -7.66 -8.19
CA GLY A 158 16.25 -7.36 -8.14
C GLY A 158 15.73 -7.27 -6.70
N THR A 159 14.42 -7.41 -6.56
CA THR A 159 13.79 -7.50 -5.23
C THR A 159 13.57 -8.98 -4.88
N PRO A 160 14.12 -9.49 -3.77
CA PRO A 160 13.92 -10.87 -3.32
C PRO A 160 12.45 -11.20 -3.00
N ALA A 161 12.18 -12.49 -2.76
CA ALA A 161 10.89 -12.94 -2.27
C ALA A 161 10.59 -12.37 -0.88
N LEU A 162 9.30 -12.26 -0.56
CA LEU A 162 8.88 -11.99 0.81
C LEU A 162 9.06 -13.27 1.64
N LEU A 163 9.42 -13.10 2.90
CA LEU A 163 9.35 -14.18 3.88
C LEU A 163 7.94 -14.79 3.93
N PRO A 164 7.77 -16.04 4.36
CA PRO A 164 6.46 -16.62 4.65
C PRO A 164 5.64 -15.72 5.57
N THR A 165 4.33 -15.62 5.36
CA THR A 165 3.44 -14.70 6.10
C THR A 165 3.63 -14.69 7.62
N PRO A 166 3.77 -15.85 8.31
CA PRO A 166 3.99 -15.88 9.76
C PRO A 166 5.30 -15.23 10.22
N LEU A 167 6.29 -15.14 9.33
CA LEU A 167 7.61 -14.57 9.60
C LEU A 167 7.72 -13.11 9.15
N ARG A 168 6.68 -12.54 8.53
CA ARG A 168 6.70 -11.15 8.08
C ARG A 168 6.51 -10.20 9.26
N PRO A 169 7.35 -9.17 9.41
CA PRO A 169 7.17 -8.17 10.46
C PRO A 169 5.92 -7.31 10.19
N GLU A 170 5.29 -6.83 11.26
CA GLU A 170 4.26 -5.80 11.17
C GLU A 170 4.90 -4.46 10.81
N LEU A 171 4.66 -3.98 9.60
CA LEU A 171 5.20 -2.72 9.12
C LEU A 171 4.24 -1.56 9.37
N PRO A 172 4.73 -0.41 9.84
CA PRO A 172 3.98 0.84 9.85
C PRO A 172 3.37 1.13 8.47
N TYR A 173 2.13 1.61 8.46
CA TYR A 173 1.47 1.99 7.22
C TYR A 173 2.16 3.21 6.59
N LEU A 174 2.82 2.99 5.46
CA LEU A 174 3.35 4.06 4.63
C LEU A 174 2.29 4.58 3.69
N ILE A 175 2.06 5.87 3.76
CA ILE A 175 1.01 6.51 2.99
C ILE A 175 1.51 6.71 1.57
N PRO A 176 0.75 6.20 0.58
CA PRO A 176 1.14 6.34 -0.82
C PRO A 176 1.28 7.81 -1.22
N ARG A 177 2.03 8.04 -2.29
CA ARG A 177 2.24 9.36 -2.86
C ARG A 177 1.65 9.41 -4.26
N CYS A 178 1.07 10.55 -4.59
CA CYS A 178 0.57 10.84 -5.92
C CYS A 178 1.66 10.61 -6.96
N SER A 179 1.34 9.88 -8.04
CA SER A 179 2.29 9.60 -9.12
C SER A 179 2.71 10.83 -9.91
N VAL A 180 2.03 11.97 -9.72
CA VAL A 180 2.33 13.25 -10.38
C VAL A 180 3.01 14.22 -9.42
N CYS A 181 2.27 14.83 -8.49
CA CYS A 181 2.80 15.88 -7.61
C CYS A 181 3.49 15.38 -6.34
N ARG A 182 3.55 14.05 -6.12
CA ARG A 182 4.23 13.39 -4.99
C ARG A 182 3.68 13.70 -3.59
N VAL A 183 2.60 14.45 -3.46
CA VAL A 183 1.89 14.64 -2.18
C VAL A 183 1.32 13.31 -1.68
N GLU A 184 1.23 13.16 -0.37
CA GLU A 184 0.63 11.99 0.26
C GLU A 184 -0.87 11.91 -0.08
N CYS A 185 -1.32 10.76 -0.56
CA CYS A 185 -2.73 10.54 -0.91
C CYS A 185 -3.09 9.05 -0.81
N THR A 186 -4.32 8.75 -0.42
CA THR A 186 -4.80 7.36 -0.40
C THR A 186 -5.58 6.98 -1.64
N SER A 187 -6.10 7.94 -2.40
CA SER A 187 -6.90 7.64 -3.58
C SER A 187 -6.12 6.90 -4.65
N GLU A 188 -6.81 5.97 -5.30
CA GLU A 188 -6.22 5.12 -6.32
C GLU A 188 -7.13 4.92 -7.53
N CYS A 189 -6.51 4.91 -8.70
CA CYS A 189 -7.10 4.41 -9.93
C CYS A 189 -7.50 2.95 -9.76
N ALA A 190 -8.41 2.47 -10.61
CA ALA A 190 -8.81 1.06 -10.64
C ALA A 190 -7.65 0.06 -10.77
N CYS A 191 -6.52 0.45 -11.37
CA CYS A 191 -5.32 -0.39 -11.44
C CYS A 191 -4.39 -0.30 -10.20
N GLY A 192 -4.80 0.43 -9.16
CA GLY A 192 -4.05 0.63 -7.90
C GLY A 192 -2.96 1.72 -7.93
N THR A 193 -2.87 2.53 -9.00
CA THR A 193 -1.96 3.69 -9.05
C THR A 193 -2.57 4.88 -8.29
N HIS A 194 -1.76 5.64 -7.56
CA HIS A 194 -2.27 6.67 -6.65
C HIS A 194 -2.27 8.06 -7.27
N PHE A 195 -3.39 8.77 -7.11
CA PHE A 195 -3.56 10.17 -7.52
C PHE A 195 -4.26 10.96 -6.42
N CYS A 196 -3.78 12.16 -6.12
CA CYS A 196 -4.39 13.01 -5.10
C CYS A 196 -5.64 13.75 -5.61
N SER A 197 -5.79 13.90 -6.92
CA SER A 197 -6.90 14.61 -7.56
C SER A 197 -7.14 14.10 -8.98
N ARG A 198 -8.30 14.46 -9.53
CA ARG A 198 -8.62 14.23 -10.95
C ARG A 198 -7.65 14.94 -11.89
N ASP A 199 -7.21 16.14 -11.54
CA ASP A 199 -6.24 16.88 -12.36
C ASP A 199 -4.90 16.17 -12.43
N CYS A 200 -4.44 15.61 -11.30
CA CYS A 200 -3.23 14.78 -11.29
C CYS A 200 -3.42 13.49 -12.11
N GLN A 201 -4.60 12.87 -12.08
CA GLN A 201 -4.87 11.72 -12.92
C GLN A 201 -4.80 12.10 -14.41
N ARG A 202 -5.51 13.16 -14.82
CA ARG A 202 -5.52 13.70 -16.19
C ARG A 202 -4.12 14.04 -16.70
N ALA A 203 -3.32 14.71 -15.87
CA ALA A 203 -1.97 15.16 -16.22
C ALA A 203 -1.05 14.03 -16.67
N THR A 204 -1.28 12.79 -16.24
CA THR A 204 -0.46 11.63 -16.61
C THR A 204 -1.15 10.60 -17.49
N MET A 205 -2.44 10.78 -17.82
CA MET A 205 -3.23 9.75 -18.50
C MET A 205 -2.58 9.24 -19.78
N LYS A 206 -2.02 10.12 -20.61
CA LYS A 206 -1.33 9.75 -21.86
C LYS A 206 -0.25 8.68 -21.65
N ARG A 207 0.49 8.73 -20.54
CA ARG A 207 1.53 7.74 -20.19
C ARG A 207 0.98 6.59 -19.35
N HIS A 208 -0.06 6.84 -18.57
CA HIS A 208 -0.64 5.87 -17.66
C HIS A 208 -1.51 4.82 -18.38
N THR A 209 -2.29 5.19 -19.39
CA THR A 209 -3.34 4.36 -20.02
C THR A 209 -2.86 2.95 -20.36
N ARG A 210 -1.77 2.81 -21.13
CA ARG A 210 -1.23 1.49 -21.52
C ARG A 210 -0.91 0.60 -20.31
N SER A 211 -0.26 1.17 -19.29
CA SER A 211 0.07 0.42 -18.05
C SER A 211 -1.17 0.10 -17.20
N CYS A 212 -2.16 1.00 -17.22
CA CYS A 212 -3.43 0.84 -16.54
C CYS A 212 -4.23 -0.31 -17.17
N ASP A 213 -4.37 -0.32 -18.48
CA ASP A 213 -5.14 -1.32 -19.21
C ASP A 213 -4.49 -2.70 -19.12
N ALA A 214 -3.16 -2.78 -19.23
CA ALA A 214 -2.44 -4.03 -19.01
C ALA A 214 -2.71 -4.62 -17.61
N LYS A 215 -2.64 -3.79 -16.56
CA LYS A 215 -2.94 -4.23 -15.19
C LYS A 215 -4.41 -4.61 -15.00
N ARG A 216 -5.34 -3.83 -15.55
CA ARG A 216 -6.77 -4.12 -15.48
C ARG A 216 -7.11 -5.41 -16.22
N LYS A 217 -6.43 -5.71 -17.33
CA LYS A 217 -6.58 -6.99 -18.05
C LYS A 217 -6.00 -8.14 -17.24
N GLN A 218 -4.79 -7.98 -16.69
CA GLN A 218 -4.14 -8.99 -15.86
C GLN A 218 -4.95 -9.32 -14.60
N PHE A 219 -5.54 -8.30 -13.95
CA PHE A 219 -6.28 -8.43 -12.71
C PHE A 219 -7.76 -8.04 -12.90
N ALA A 220 -8.37 -8.54 -13.97
CA ALA A 220 -9.74 -8.17 -14.35
C ALA A 220 -10.74 -8.48 -13.23
N TYR A 221 -10.63 -9.67 -12.63
CA TYR A 221 -11.50 -10.09 -11.55
C TYR A 221 -11.35 -9.21 -10.29
N ALA A 222 -10.12 -8.92 -9.85
CA ALA A 222 -9.89 -8.01 -8.73
C ALA A 222 -10.36 -6.57 -9.00
N THR A 223 -10.30 -6.13 -10.26
CA THR A 223 -10.82 -4.83 -10.68
C THR A 223 -12.35 -4.78 -10.54
N GLN A 224 -13.06 -5.87 -10.90
CA GLN A 224 -14.50 -6.01 -10.70
C GLN A 224 -14.85 -6.02 -9.20
N LEU A 225 -14.11 -6.76 -8.38
CA LEU A 225 -14.29 -6.77 -6.91
C LEU A 225 -14.15 -5.38 -6.31
N THR A 226 -13.16 -4.62 -6.79
CA THR A 226 -12.95 -3.23 -6.35
C THR A 226 -14.13 -2.35 -6.72
N ALA A 227 -14.64 -2.43 -7.95
CA ALA A 227 -15.82 -1.68 -8.38
C ALA A 227 -17.04 -2.02 -7.51
N LYS A 228 -17.35 -3.30 -7.33
CA LYS A 228 -18.48 -3.77 -6.51
C LYS A 228 -18.36 -3.33 -5.05
N TYR A 229 -17.16 -3.42 -4.48
CA TYR A 229 -16.92 -2.96 -3.11
C TYR A 229 -17.28 -1.48 -2.92
N TRP A 230 -16.89 -0.63 -3.87
CA TRP A 230 -17.16 0.81 -3.79
C TRP A 230 -18.60 1.17 -4.14
N GLU A 231 -19.26 0.41 -5.02
CA GLU A 231 -20.70 0.49 -5.28
C GLU A 231 -21.52 0.24 -4.00
N LEU A 232 -21.28 -0.89 -3.32
CA LEU A 232 -21.96 -1.25 -2.08
C LEU A 232 -21.71 -0.26 -0.93
N ARG A 233 -20.60 0.47 -0.97
CA ARG A 233 -20.26 1.52 0.00
C ARG A 233 -20.96 2.84 -0.30
N GLY A 234 -21.18 3.17 -1.58
CA GLY A 234 -21.89 4.37 -2.01
C GLY A 234 -23.40 4.31 -1.75
N GLN A 235 -23.97 3.11 -1.60
CA GLN A 235 -25.39 2.88 -1.33
C GLN A 235 -25.77 2.97 0.16
N ARG A 236 -24.80 3.13 1.08
CA ARG A 236 -25.12 3.27 2.51
C ARG A 236 -25.58 4.70 2.81
N PRO A 237 -26.82 4.92 3.28
CA PRO A 237 -27.26 6.24 3.70
C PRO A 237 -26.37 6.76 4.84
N SER A 238 -26.06 8.05 4.77
CA SER A 238 -25.26 8.81 5.75
C SER A 238 -25.95 8.90 7.11
#